data_AF-A0A563DAZ5-F1
#
_entry.id   AF-A0A563DAZ5-F1
#
_cell.length_a   1.000
_cell.length_b   1.000
_cell.length_c   1.000
_cell.angle_alpha   90.00
_cell.angle_beta   90.00
_cell.angle_gamma   90.00
#
_symmetry.space_group_name_H-M   'P 1'
#
loop_
_entity.id
_entity.type
_entity.pdbx_description
1 polymer ?
#
loop_
_entity_poly.entity_id
_entity_poly.type
_entity_poly.pdbx_seq_one_letter_code
_entity_poly.pdbx_strand_id
1 'polypeptide(L)' 'MNEIKTVIQEKIIIEQNVEGLKSTSAPINDTWSLKDKSIPTEGGGSQIYIPKIRLK' A
#
# COMPACT_ATOMS: atom_id res chain seq x y z
N MET A 1 6.44 -20.36 -15.14
CA MET A 1 5.84 -19.19 -14.47
C MET A 1 5.32 -19.66 -13.11
N ASN A 2 5.92 -19.19 -12.02
CA ASN A 2 5.40 -19.46 -10.67
C ASN A 2 4.38 -18.36 -10.34
N GLU A 3 3.10 -18.65 -10.52
CA GLU A 3 2.04 -17.81 -9.98
C GLU A 3 1.94 -18.04 -8.46
N ILE A 4 1.87 -16.95 -7.70
CA ILE A 4 1.60 -16.99 -6.26
C ILE A 4 0.12 -17.34 -6.10
N LYS A 5 -0.16 -18.61 -5.76
CA LYS A 5 -1.54 -19.14 -5.65
C LYS A 5 -2.24 -18.77 -4.34
N THR A 6 -1.53 -18.27 -3.34
CA THR A 6 -2.08 -18.06 -2.00
C THR A 6 -1.50 -16.79 -1.39
N VAL A 7 -2.34 -15.78 -1.20
CA VAL A 7 -2.00 -14.53 -0.52
C VAL A 7 -2.53 -14.63 0.90
N ILE A 8 -1.66 -14.53 1.90
CA ILE A 8 -2.07 -14.36 3.29
C ILE A 8 -2.63 -12.95 3.41
N GLN A 9 -3.96 -12.84 3.56
CA GLN A 9 -4.64 -11.56 3.76
C GLN A 9 -4.80 -11.30 5.25
N GLU A 10 -3.99 -10.38 5.78
CA GLU A 10 -4.19 -9.87 7.12
C GLU A 10 -5.24 -8.75 7.09
N LYS A 11 -6.27 -8.88 7.92
CA LYS A 11 -7.30 -7.85 8.08
C LYS A 11 -6.85 -6.86 9.14
N ILE A 12 -6.61 -5.62 8.74
CA ILE A 12 -6.44 -4.51 9.68
C ILE A 12 -7.82 -3.97 10.04
N ILE A 13 -8.13 -3.94 11.34
CA ILE A 13 -9.34 -3.30 11.87
C ILE A 13 -8.92 -1.95 12.44
N ILE A 14 -9.58 -0.89 11.97
CA ILE A 14 -9.39 0.46 12.50
C ILE A 14 -10.52 0.72 13.48
N GLU A 15 -10.21 0.69 14.78
CA GLU A 15 -11.20 0.70 15.88
C GLU A 15 -11.88 2.06 16.09
N GLN A 16 -11.27 3.14 15.59
CA GLN A 16 -11.75 4.50 15.73
C GLN A 16 -12.08 5.11 14.36
N ASN A 17 -13.04 6.05 14.32
CA ASN A 17 -13.28 6.82 13.10
C ASN A 17 -12.05 7.68 12.80
N VAL A 18 -11.47 7.49 11.62
CA VAL A 18 -10.30 8.24 11.13
C VAL A 18 -10.61 8.85 9.78
N GLU A 19 -10.02 10.02 9.52
CA GLU A 19 -10.03 10.61 8.19
C GLU A 19 -8.92 9.98 7.34
N GLY A 20 -9.25 9.68 6.08
CA GLY A 20 -8.32 9.11 5.12
C GLY A 20 -8.52 9.67 3.73
N LEU A 21 -7.44 9.74 2.95
CA LEU A 21 -7.47 10.17 1.56
C LEU A 21 -7.59 8.95 0.65
N LYS A 22 -8.73 8.80 -0.02
CA LYS A 22 -8.92 7.81 -1.07
C LYS A 22 -8.38 8.33 -2.41
N SER A 23 -7.61 7.52 -3.12
CA SER A 23 -7.09 7.85 -4.45
C SER A 23 -6.81 6.61 -5.29
N THR A 24 -6.44 6.83 -6.55
CA THR A 24 -5.89 5.79 -7.45
C THR A 24 -4.37 5.92 -7.49
N SER A 25 -3.66 4.81 -7.39
CA SER A 25 -2.19 4.82 -7.41
C SER A 25 -1.64 5.21 -8.78
N ALA A 26 -0.59 6.01 -8.78
CA ALA A 26 0.16 6.33 -9.98
C ALA A 26 1.21 5.25 -10.26
N PRO A 27 1.59 5.03 -11.53
CA PRO A 27 2.79 4.26 -11.85
C PRO A 27 4.02 4.98 -11.28
N ILE A 28 4.88 4.24 -10.59
CA ILE A 28 6.12 4.77 -10.00
C ILE A 28 7.29 3.81 -10.22
N ASN A 29 8.50 4.30 -10.03
CA ASN A 29 9.67 3.46 -9.82
C ASN A 29 9.91 3.34 -8.31
N ASP A 30 9.62 2.18 -7.72
CA ASP A 30 9.91 1.89 -6.31
C ASP A 30 11.41 1.66 -6.15
N THR A 31 12.08 2.56 -5.43
CA THR A 31 13.52 2.55 -5.18
C THR A 31 13.89 2.26 -3.73
N TRP A 32 12.90 2.04 -2.85
CA TRP A 32 13.10 1.96 -1.41
C TRP A 32 12.77 0.60 -0.82
N SER A 33 11.92 -0.20 -1.47
CA SER A 33 11.54 -1.52 -0.95
C SER A 33 12.64 -2.56 -1.13
N LEU A 34 13.52 -2.39 -2.13
CA LEU A 34 14.66 -3.26 -2.38
C LEU A 34 15.96 -2.46 -2.38
N LYS A 35 16.96 -2.95 -1.65
CA LYS A 35 18.22 -2.24 -1.41
C LYS A 35 18.98 -1.83 -2.68
N ASP A 36 18.98 -2.70 -3.69
CA ASP A 36 19.86 -2.57 -4.86
C ASP A 36 19.08 -2.56 -6.19
N LYS A 37 17.75 -2.44 -6.16
CA LYS A 37 16.92 -2.53 -7.37
C LYS A 37 15.72 -1.59 -7.34
N SER A 38 15.62 -0.79 -8.40
CA SER A 38 14.40 -0.06 -8.72
C SER A 38 13.41 -0.98 -9.43
N ILE A 39 12.15 -0.99 -9.01
CA ILE A 39 11.08 -1.76 -9.67
C ILE A 39 10.00 -0.81 -10.20
N PRO A 40 9.73 -0.79 -11.51
CA PRO A 40 8.58 -0.07 -12.05
C PRO A 40 7.29 -0.78 -11.61
N THR A 41 6.32 0.01 -11.14
CA THR A 41 4.98 -0.45 -10.78
C THR A 41 3.95 0.04 -11.79
N GLU A 42 2.91 -0.76 -12.03
CA GLU A 42 1.85 -0.42 -12.98
C GLU A 42 0.94 0.71 -12.46
N GLY A 43 0.78 0.83 -11.14
CA GLY A 43 -0.22 1.72 -10.54
C GLY A 43 -1.65 1.24 -10.79
N GLY A 44 -2.61 2.17 -10.83
CA GLY A 44 -4.02 1.91 -11.17
C GLY A 44 -4.88 1.29 -10.06
N GLY A 45 -4.26 0.77 -8.99
CA GLY A 45 -4.96 0.24 -7.82
C GLY A 45 -5.63 1.33 -6.98
N SER A 46 -6.75 1.00 -6.34
CA SER A 46 -7.34 1.87 -5.31
C SER A 46 -6.50 1.83 -4.04
N GLN A 47 -6.27 2.99 -3.45
CA GLN A 47 -5.52 3.13 -2.19
C GLN A 47 -6.19 4.14 -1.24
N ILE A 48 -5.91 3.98 0.05
CA ILE A 48 -6.37 4.88 1.11
C ILE A 48 -5.14 5.23 1.96
N TYR A 49 -4.80 6.52 2.04
CA TYR A 49 -3.79 7.01 2.97
C TYR A 49 -4.45 7.48 4.26
N ILE A 50 -4.03 6.91 5.39
CA ILE A 50 -4.49 7.29 6.73
C ILE A 50 -3.25 7.80 7.48
N PRO A 51 -3.15 9.11 7.77
CA PRO A 51 -2.00 9.65 8.49
C PRO A 51 -1.95 9.05 9.89
N LYS A 52 -0.74 8.79 10.39
CA LYS A 52 -0.55 8.30 11.76
C LYS A 52 -1.02 9.38 12.73
N ILE A 53 -2.17 9.16 13.35
CA ILE A 53 -2.68 10.04 14.40
C ILE A 53 -1.76 9.85 15.61
N ARG A 54 -1.02 10.89 16.01
CA ARG A 54 -0.44 10.94 17.36
C ARG A 54 -1.61 11.09 18.32
N LEU A 55 -2.10 9.97 18.86
CA LEU A 55 -2.88 9.99 20.09
C LEU A 55 -1.95 10.58 21.16
N LYS A 56 -2.28 11.78 21.64
CA LYS A 56 -1.59 12.43 22.77
C LYS A 56 -2.04 11.78 24.07
#